data_AF-A0A2V5XXI2-F1
#
_entry.id   AF-A0A2V5XXI2-F1
#
_cell.length_a   1.000
_cell.length_b   1.000
_cell.length_c   1.000
_cell.angle_alpha   90.00
_cell.angle_beta   90.00
_cell.angle_gamma   90.00
#
_symmetry.space_group_name_H-M   'P 1'
#
loop_
_entity.id
_entity.type
_entity.pdbx_description
1 polymer ?
#
loop_
_entity_poly.entity_id
_entity_poly.type
_entity_poly.pdbx_seq_one_letter_code
_entity_poly.pdbx_strand_id
1 'polypeptide(L)'
;MKRLLLIASLSVFALAVNAGDKTPKGEWIILVGGPSLKQWEQYKAQPHDHWWANFVRAARLRTDQLREGLGPDAPITWLVYKQGYLDRQPQENQDLIGLIETVRDKFNLNLVWFKNGDDVINYLNAGRDRKSQKVAGFEFFGHSNKACFMFDYSSNVDSSAKSFLHESQLRQIRGSIFARNAYIQSWGCHTGEEMSEWWYRATGTKMIGALGKTQFMMEELPILTSPGGKWVTAPEKLPKTN
;
A
#
# COMPACT_ATOMS: atom_id res chain seq x y z
N MET A 1 49.06 34.69 -26.89
CA MET A 1 48.79 33.54 -26.01
C MET A 1 48.00 33.91 -24.74
N LYS A 2 46.97 34.79 -24.82
CA LYS A 2 46.10 35.14 -23.67
C LYS A 2 44.60 35.23 -24.03
N ARG A 3 44.22 34.85 -25.25
CA ARG A 3 42.81 34.87 -25.71
C ARG A 3 42.23 33.48 -26.04
N LEU A 4 43.05 32.43 -26.06
CA LEU A 4 42.57 31.05 -26.21
C LEU A 4 42.20 30.36 -24.88
N LEU A 5 42.52 30.97 -23.73
CA LEU A 5 42.25 30.38 -22.41
C LEU A 5 40.89 30.78 -21.83
N LEU A 6 40.14 31.68 -22.47
CA LEU A 6 38.82 32.11 -21.97
C LEU A 6 37.64 31.32 -22.56
N ILE A 7 37.87 30.54 -23.62
CA ILE A 7 36.82 29.69 -24.24
C ILE A 7 36.81 28.30 -23.58
N ALA A 8 37.91 27.89 -22.95
CA ALA A 8 38.00 26.64 -22.21
C ALA A 8 37.34 26.69 -20.81
N SER A 9 37.05 27.88 -20.28
CA SER A 9 36.44 28.05 -18.94
C SER A 9 34.92 28.23 -18.95
N LEU A 10 34.26 28.30 -20.12
CA LEU A 10 32.79 28.35 -20.25
C LEU A 10 32.15 27.04 -20.72
N SER A 11 32.92 25.95 -20.84
CA SER A 11 32.41 24.66 -21.35
C SER A 11 32.20 23.59 -20.26
N VAL A 12 32.41 23.93 -18.99
CA VAL A 12 32.25 22.98 -17.85
C VAL A 12 30.87 23.10 -17.18
N PHE A 13 30.04 24.07 -17.57
CA PHE A 13 28.69 24.27 -17.03
C PHE A 13 27.58 23.82 -17.99
N ALA A 14 27.52 22.54 -18.38
CA ALA A 14 26.33 21.98 -19.04
C ALA A 14 26.20 20.46 -18.98
N LEU A 15 26.84 19.78 -18.02
CA LEU A 15 26.57 18.36 -17.73
C LEU A 15 26.10 18.18 -16.28
N ALA A 16 25.24 19.10 -15.82
CA ALA A 16 24.22 18.69 -14.87
C ALA A 16 23.26 17.80 -15.67
N VAL A 17 23.55 16.50 -15.70
CA VAL A 17 22.58 15.49 -16.08
C VAL A 17 21.33 15.84 -15.29
N ASN A 18 20.27 16.26 -15.99
CA ASN A 18 18.92 16.21 -15.47
C ASN A 18 18.70 14.74 -15.11
N ALA A 19 19.08 14.35 -13.88
CA ALA A 19 18.47 13.24 -13.20
C ALA A 19 17.03 13.70 -12.97
N GLY A 20 16.23 13.60 -14.05
CA GLY A 20 14.84 14.03 -14.04
C GLY A 20 14.20 13.42 -12.82
N ASP A 21 13.49 14.26 -12.06
CA ASP A 21 12.81 13.89 -10.84
C ASP A 21 12.16 12.50 -11.02
N LYS A 22 12.75 11.50 -10.37
CA LYS A 22 12.31 10.10 -10.50
C LYS A 22 11.04 9.85 -9.69
N THR A 23 10.61 10.84 -8.90
CA THR A 23 9.41 10.78 -8.09
C THR A 23 8.19 10.71 -9.02
N PRO A 24 7.40 9.62 -8.94
CA PRO A 24 6.20 9.52 -9.75
C PRO A 24 5.22 10.62 -9.36
N LYS A 25 4.63 11.28 -10.37
CA LYS A 25 3.64 12.35 -10.17
C LYS A 25 2.23 11.79 -10.33
N GLY A 26 1.33 12.22 -9.44
CA GLY A 26 -0.07 11.79 -9.43
C GLY A 26 -0.55 11.43 -8.03
N GLU A 27 -1.65 10.70 -7.97
CA GLU A 27 -2.31 10.26 -6.74
C GLU A 27 -1.53 9.15 -6.04
N TRP A 28 -1.35 9.29 -4.73
CA TRP A 28 -0.89 8.21 -3.87
C TRP A 28 -2.08 7.55 -3.19
N ILE A 29 -2.23 6.24 -3.36
CA ILE A 29 -3.35 5.47 -2.83
C ILE A 29 -2.84 4.57 -1.71
N ILE A 30 -3.44 4.68 -0.54
CA ILE A 30 -3.20 3.79 0.60
C ILE A 30 -4.46 2.94 0.81
N LEU A 31 -4.34 1.64 0.60
CA LEU A 31 -5.39 0.65 0.80
C LEU A 31 -5.24 0.01 2.18
N VAL A 32 -6.29 0.08 2.99
CA VAL A 32 -6.28 -0.32 4.40
C VAL A 32 -7.35 -1.37 4.64
N GLY A 33 -6.93 -2.55 5.09
CA GLY A 33 -7.82 -3.63 5.55
C GLY A 33 -8.41 -3.35 6.94
N GLY A 34 -9.36 -4.19 7.37
CA GLY A 34 -9.96 -4.14 8.69
C GLY A 34 -9.26 -5.05 9.71
N PRO A 35 -9.32 -4.72 11.01
CA PRO A 35 -8.75 -5.55 12.07
C PRO A 35 -9.57 -6.82 12.31
N SER A 36 -8.92 -7.83 12.87
CA SER A 36 -9.55 -9.03 13.41
C SER A 36 -10.40 -8.71 14.64
N LEU A 37 -11.40 -9.52 14.97
CA LEU A 37 -12.21 -9.36 16.19
C LEU A 37 -11.54 -9.97 17.43
N LYS A 38 -11.66 -9.30 18.59
CA LYS A 38 -11.12 -9.77 19.88
C LYS A 38 -11.61 -11.17 20.21
N GLN A 39 -12.87 -11.44 19.85
CA GLN A 39 -13.52 -12.72 20.13
C GLN A 39 -12.78 -13.92 19.53
N TRP A 40 -12.07 -13.73 18.41
CA TRP A 40 -11.27 -14.78 17.78
C TRP A 40 -9.81 -14.72 18.23
N GLU A 41 -9.27 -13.50 18.30
CA GLU A 41 -7.88 -13.25 18.66
C GLU A 41 -7.50 -13.81 20.04
N GLN A 42 -8.43 -13.80 21.00
CA GLN A 42 -8.21 -14.33 22.35
C GLN A 42 -7.87 -15.83 22.41
N TYR A 43 -8.17 -16.59 21.35
CA TYR A 43 -7.88 -18.03 21.29
C TYR A 43 -6.56 -18.36 20.59
N LYS A 44 -5.87 -17.35 20.05
CA LYS A 44 -4.64 -17.54 19.28
C LYS A 44 -3.42 -17.48 20.19
N ALA A 45 -2.50 -18.43 20.01
CA ALA A 45 -1.21 -18.41 20.71
C ALA A 45 -0.37 -17.17 20.33
N GLN A 46 -0.58 -16.65 19.13
CA GLN A 46 0.02 -15.42 18.62
C GLN A 46 -1.10 -14.62 17.93
N PRO A 47 -1.77 -13.71 18.64
CA PRO A 47 -2.78 -12.85 18.06
C PRO A 47 -2.15 -11.93 16.99
N HIS A 48 -2.89 -11.73 15.91
CA HIS A 48 -2.54 -10.83 14.82
C HIS A 48 -2.86 -9.38 15.18
N ASP A 49 -4.03 -9.14 15.82
CA ASP A 49 -4.54 -7.80 16.11
C ASP A 49 -4.90 -7.57 17.58
N HIS A 50 -3.88 -7.24 18.36
CA HIS A 50 -4.06 -6.76 19.73
C HIS A 50 -4.75 -5.38 19.79
N TRP A 51 -4.55 -4.55 18.76
CA TRP A 51 -5.07 -3.19 18.70
C TRP A 51 -5.82 -2.94 17.39
N TRP A 52 -7.01 -2.36 17.47
CA TRP A 52 -7.88 -2.10 16.32
C TRP A 52 -7.22 -1.23 15.25
N ALA A 53 -6.28 -0.35 15.64
CA ALA A 53 -5.73 0.66 14.75
C ALA A 53 -4.41 0.23 14.09
N ASN A 54 -3.94 -1.02 14.22
CA ASN A 54 -2.67 -1.48 13.65
C ASN A 54 -2.45 -0.97 12.21
N PHE A 55 -3.42 -1.20 11.32
CA PHE A 55 -3.32 -0.82 9.91
C PHE A 55 -3.49 0.68 9.67
N VAL A 56 -4.46 1.31 10.34
CA VAL A 56 -4.70 2.77 10.25
C VAL A 56 -3.51 3.56 10.80
N ARG A 57 -2.84 3.06 11.84
CA ARG A 57 -1.64 3.67 12.42
C ARG A 57 -0.48 3.64 11.43
N ALA A 58 -0.22 2.48 10.82
CA ALA A 58 0.81 2.37 9.79
C ALA A 58 0.49 3.26 8.58
N ALA A 59 -0.76 3.27 8.11
CA ALA A 59 -1.22 4.16 7.04
C ALA A 59 -1.02 5.64 7.40
N ARG A 60 -1.29 6.03 8.65
CA ARG A 60 -1.05 7.38 9.18
C ARG A 60 0.44 7.74 9.17
N LEU A 61 1.31 6.87 9.68
CA LEU A 61 2.76 7.09 9.65
C LEU A 61 3.25 7.24 8.21
N ARG A 62 2.75 6.41 7.30
CA ARG A 62 3.09 6.52 5.88
C ARG A 62 2.60 7.84 5.27
N THR A 63 1.41 8.28 5.65
CA THR A 63 0.86 9.57 5.21
C THR A 63 1.70 10.74 5.68
N ASP A 64 2.18 10.73 6.93
CA ASP A 64 3.15 11.72 7.44
C ASP A 64 4.40 11.77 6.54
N GLN A 65 5.03 10.62 6.28
CA GLN A 65 6.22 10.54 5.41
C GLN A 65 5.96 11.01 3.97
N LEU A 66 4.77 10.72 3.43
CA LEU A 66 4.39 11.17 2.09
C LEU A 66 4.19 12.68 2.04
N ARG A 67 3.61 13.28 3.09
CA ARG A 67 3.46 14.73 3.21
C ARG A 67 4.82 15.41 3.31
N GLU A 68 5.75 14.84 4.06
CA GLU A 68 7.13 15.33 4.16
C GLU A 68 7.87 15.24 2.81
N GLY A 69 7.72 14.13 2.08
CA GLY A 69 8.45 13.90 0.83
C GLY A 69 7.84 14.51 -0.43
N LEU A 70 6.50 14.63 -0.49
CA LEU A 70 5.75 15.07 -1.68
C LEU A 70 5.11 16.46 -1.51
N GLY A 71 5.09 16.99 -0.28
CA GLY A 71 4.50 18.27 0.07
C GLY A 71 3.08 18.18 0.64
N PRO A 72 2.59 19.28 1.25
CA PRO A 72 1.32 19.32 1.98
C PRO A 72 0.10 19.06 1.09
N ASP A 73 0.17 19.43 -0.20
CA ASP A 73 -0.94 19.34 -1.15
C ASP A 73 -0.93 18.05 -2.00
N ALA A 74 -0.02 17.10 -1.71
CA ALA A 74 0.05 15.87 -2.49
C ALA A 74 -1.33 15.16 -2.50
N PRO A 75 -1.84 14.70 -3.66
CA PRO A 75 -3.12 14.01 -3.71
C PRO A 75 -2.99 12.62 -3.09
N ILE A 76 -3.46 12.46 -1.84
CA ILE A 76 -3.44 11.18 -1.11
C ILE A 76 -4.89 10.71 -0.90
N THR A 77 -5.14 9.47 -1.31
CA THR A 77 -6.41 8.79 -1.06
C THR A 77 -6.19 7.63 -0.11
N TRP A 78 -7.06 7.52 0.89
CA TRP A 78 -7.21 6.32 1.71
C TRP A 78 -8.42 5.53 1.23
N LEU A 79 -8.20 4.31 0.78
CA LEU A 79 -9.25 3.32 0.58
C LEU A 79 -9.31 2.46 1.84
N VAL A 80 -10.36 2.58 2.64
CA VAL A 80 -10.45 1.87 3.93
C VAL A 80 -11.64 0.91 3.94
N TYR A 81 -11.40 -0.34 4.36
CA TYR A 81 -12.46 -1.34 4.50
C TYR A 81 -13.33 -1.04 5.72
N LYS A 82 -14.45 -0.34 5.51
CA LYS A 82 -15.29 0.19 6.59
C LYS A 82 -15.84 -0.89 7.52
N GLN A 83 -16.26 -2.03 6.94
CA GLN A 83 -17.00 -3.05 7.69
C GLN A 83 -16.17 -3.64 8.83
N GLY A 84 -14.87 -3.90 8.63
CA GLY A 84 -14.02 -4.45 9.69
C GLY A 84 -13.91 -3.54 10.92
N TYR A 85 -13.94 -2.22 10.73
CA TYR A 85 -13.96 -1.26 11.84
C TYR A 85 -15.32 -1.18 12.52
N LEU A 86 -16.42 -1.27 11.75
CA LEU A 86 -17.77 -1.36 12.33
C LEU A 86 -17.93 -2.63 13.17
N ASP A 87 -17.41 -3.77 12.72
CA ASP A 87 -17.50 -5.04 13.44
C ASP A 87 -16.65 -5.02 14.73
N ARG A 88 -15.49 -4.36 14.70
CA ARG A 88 -14.57 -4.25 15.84
C ARG A 88 -15.01 -3.22 16.88
N GLN A 89 -15.70 -2.16 16.45
CA GLN A 89 -16.10 -1.02 17.29
C GLN A 89 -16.86 -1.39 18.58
N PRO A 90 -17.84 -2.30 18.59
CA PRO A 90 -18.51 -2.75 19.81
C PRO A 90 -17.57 -3.38 20.85
N GLN A 91 -16.45 -3.96 20.43
CA GLN A 91 -15.46 -4.59 21.31
C GLN A 91 -14.43 -3.59 21.87
N GLU A 92 -14.38 -2.38 21.30
CA GLU A 92 -13.51 -1.29 21.74
C GLU A 92 -14.26 -0.23 22.57
N ASN A 93 -15.60 -0.20 22.51
CA ASN A 93 -16.42 0.85 23.13
C ASN A 93 -16.00 2.27 22.72
N GLN A 94 -15.60 2.44 21.45
CA GLN A 94 -15.12 3.70 20.87
C GLN A 94 -15.65 3.86 19.45
N ASP A 95 -15.92 5.10 19.02
CA ASP A 95 -16.27 5.39 17.62
C ASP A 95 -15.04 5.32 16.72
N LEU A 96 -14.73 4.12 16.22
CA LEU A 96 -13.57 3.87 15.38
C LEU A 96 -13.68 4.60 14.03
N ILE A 97 -14.90 4.73 13.51
CA ILE A 97 -15.13 5.45 12.25
C ILE A 97 -14.83 6.92 12.43
N GLY A 98 -15.38 7.56 13.48
CA GLY A 98 -15.07 8.94 13.82
C GLY A 98 -13.58 9.17 14.02
N LEU A 99 -12.88 8.25 14.71
CA LEU A 99 -11.42 8.34 14.89
C LEU A 99 -10.65 8.30 13.56
N ILE A 100 -11.04 7.45 12.60
CA ILE A 100 -10.43 7.43 11.26
C ILE A 100 -10.71 8.75 10.51
N GLU A 101 -11.91 9.29 10.64
CA GLU A 101 -12.27 10.59 10.04
C GLU A 101 -11.45 11.75 10.61
N THR A 102 -11.07 11.72 11.90
CA THR A 102 -10.14 12.73 12.44
C THR A 102 -8.77 12.71 11.75
N VAL A 103 -8.31 11.52 11.31
CA VAL A 103 -7.05 11.39 10.56
C VAL A 103 -7.22 11.95 9.15
N ARG A 104 -8.35 11.64 8.49
CA ARG A 104 -8.72 12.26 7.20
C ARG A 104 -8.66 13.78 7.28
N ASP A 105 -9.28 14.37 8.30
CA ASP A 105 -9.38 15.82 8.45
C ASP A 105 -8.01 16.44 8.74
N LYS A 106 -7.21 15.83 9.62
CA LYS A 106 -5.85 16.29 9.93
C LYS A 106 -4.96 16.36 8.69
N PHE A 107 -5.06 15.38 7.79
CA PHE A 107 -4.17 15.25 6.63
C PHE A 107 -4.80 15.70 5.30
N ASN A 108 -6.03 16.22 5.35
CA ASN A 108 -6.84 16.58 4.17
C ASN A 108 -6.86 15.45 3.13
N LEU A 109 -7.21 14.24 3.58
CA LEU A 109 -7.22 13.04 2.74
C LEU A 109 -8.53 12.92 1.98
N ASN A 110 -8.46 12.33 0.79
CA ASN A 110 -9.64 11.75 0.18
C ASN A 110 -9.89 10.36 0.80
N LEU A 111 -10.83 10.27 1.74
CA LEU A 111 -11.20 9.02 2.38
C LEU A 111 -12.35 8.37 1.62
N VAL A 112 -12.14 7.14 1.15
CA VAL A 112 -13.13 6.34 0.45
C VAL A 112 -13.34 5.04 1.20
N TRP A 113 -14.58 4.80 1.60
CA TRP A 113 -15.01 3.55 2.21
C TRP A 113 -15.35 2.53 1.12
N PHE A 114 -14.60 1.43 1.06
CA PHE A 114 -14.87 0.35 0.10
C PHE A 114 -15.44 -0.89 0.80
N LYS A 115 -16.11 -1.75 0.05
CA LYS A 115 -16.81 -2.94 0.57
C LYS A 115 -16.23 -4.27 0.07
N ASN A 116 -15.53 -4.28 -1.06
CA ASN A 116 -14.97 -5.50 -1.64
C ASN A 116 -13.83 -5.17 -2.63
N GLY A 117 -13.23 -6.22 -3.21
CA GLY A 117 -12.16 -6.06 -4.21
C GLY A 117 -12.58 -5.32 -5.48
N ASP A 118 -13.83 -5.44 -5.91
CA ASP A 118 -14.31 -4.75 -7.10
C ASP A 118 -14.37 -3.24 -6.89
N ASP A 119 -14.75 -2.76 -5.71
CA ASP A 119 -14.69 -1.33 -5.36
C ASP A 119 -13.25 -0.79 -5.44
N VAL A 120 -12.27 -1.58 -4.99
CA VAL A 120 -10.84 -1.22 -5.09
C VAL A 120 -10.40 -1.12 -6.55
N ILE A 121 -10.73 -2.14 -7.35
CA ILE A 121 -10.43 -2.16 -8.79
C ILE A 121 -11.08 -0.98 -9.51
N ASN A 122 -12.36 -0.70 -9.20
CA ASN A 122 -13.13 0.39 -9.78
C ASN A 122 -12.51 1.75 -9.43
N TYR A 123 -12.11 1.95 -8.17
CA TYR A 123 -11.45 3.18 -7.77
C TYR A 123 -10.08 3.35 -8.45
N LEU A 124 -9.28 2.29 -8.53
CA LEU A 124 -8.00 2.34 -9.25
C LEU A 124 -8.23 2.72 -10.72
N ASN A 125 -9.17 2.08 -11.39
CA ASN A 125 -9.43 2.31 -12.79
C ASN A 125 -10.06 3.68 -13.10
N ALA A 126 -10.91 4.21 -12.21
CA ALA A 126 -11.79 5.34 -12.54
C ALA A 126 -12.12 6.31 -11.38
N GLY A 127 -11.57 6.14 -10.18
CA GLY A 127 -11.88 6.99 -9.01
C GLY A 127 -11.44 8.46 -9.14
N ARG A 128 -10.41 8.72 -9.95
CA ARG A 128 -10.01 10.06 -10.42
C ARG A 128 -9.88 10.01 -11.94
N ASP A 129 -9.78 11.17 -12.58
CA ASP A 129 -9.44 11.23 -14.01
C ASP A 129 -8.02 10.70 -14.25
N ARG A 130 -7.89 9.43 -14.65
CA ARG A 130 -6.59 8.76 -14.89
C ARG A 130 -5.82 9.28 -16.09
N LYS A 131 -6.36 10.24 -16.85
CA LYS A 131 -5.60 10.96 -17.89
C LYS A 131 -4.73 12.05 -17.27
N SER A 132 -5.25 12.76 -16.27
CA SER A 132 -4.56 13.87 -15.59
C SER A 132 -3.97 13.48 -14.22
N GLN A 133 -4.58 12.51 -13.53
CA GLN A 133 -4.20 12.02 -12.20
C GLN A 133 -3.91 10.51 -12.24
N LYS A 134 -2.70 10.18 -12.72
CA LYS A 134 -2.17 8.82 -12.68
C LYS A 134 -1.98 8.34 -11.23
N VAL A 135 -1.96 7.02 -11.03
CA VAL A 135 -1.56 6.44 -9.75
C VAL A 135 -0.04 6.48 -9.65
N ALA A 136 0.47 7.37 -8.81
CA ALA A 136 1.89 7.54 -8.53
C ALA A 136 2.40 6.55 -7.47
N GLY A 137 1.54 6.18 -6.53
CA GLY A 137 1.83 5.16 -5.54
C GLY A 137 0.61 4.37 -5.14
N PHE A 138 0.80 3.10 -4.81
CA PHE A 138 -0.21 2.22 -4.25
C PHE A 138 0.41 1.39 -3.12
N GLU A 139 -0.10 1.55 -1.91
CA GLU A 139 0.40 0.84 -0.73
C GLU A 139 -0.72 0.10 0.00
N PHE A 140 -0.51 -1.18 0.33
CA PHE A 140 -1.47 -1.98 1.08
C PHE A 140 -1.01 -2.22 2.52
N PHE A 141 -1.90 -1.92 3.48
CA PHE A 141 -1.75 -2.22 4.90
C PHE A 141 -2.92 -3.08 5.38
N GLY A 142 -2.65 -4.34 5.70
CA GLY A 142 -3.67 -5.27 6.18
C GLY A 142 -3.14 -6.68 6.24
N HIS A 143 -4.06 -7.62 6.49
CA HIS A 143 -3.78 -9.04 6.41
C HIS A 143 -3.58 -9.49 4.96
N SER A 144 -2.74 -10.49 4.78
CA SER A 144 -2.51 -11.09 3.48
C SER A 144 -1.92 -12.48 3.61
N ASN A 145 -2.03 -13.23 2.52
CA ASN A 145 -1.20 -14.40 2.26
C ASN A 145 -0.48 -14.19 0.92
N LYS A 146 0.14 -15.25 0.39
CA LYS A 146 0.83 -15.19 -0.90
C LYS A 146 -0.05 -14.72 -2.08
N ALA A 147 -1.36 -14.97 -2.05
CA ALA A 147 -2.27 -14.80 -3.18
C ALA A 147 -3.38 -13.74 -3.00
N CYS A 148 -3.53 -13.14 -1.82
CA CYS A 148 -4.64 -12.24 -1.49
C CYS A 148 -4.22 -11.05 -0.63
N PHE A 149 -4.74 -9.87 -0.97
CA PHE A 149 -5.00 -8.83 0.04
C PHE A 149 -6.30 -9.20 0.76
N MET A 150 -6.24 -9.42 2.07
CA MET A 150 -7.41 -9.74 2.88
C MET A 150 -7.92 -8.46 3.52
N PHE A 151 -9.10 -8.02 3.11
CA PHE A 151 -9.72 -6.80 3.64
C PHE A 151 -10.40 -7.05 4.97
N ASP A 152 -10.83 -8.30 5.18
CA ASP A 152 -11.22 -8.80 6.47
C ASP A 152 -10.43 -10.08 6.77
N TYR A 153 -10.12 -10.33 8.03
CA TYR A 153 -9.52 -11.59 8.46
C TYR A 153 -9.92 -11.82 9.90
N SER A 154 -10.43 -13.01 10.22
CA SER A 154 -11.01 -13.27 11.55
C SER A 154 -12.01 -12.18 11.94
N SER A 155 -12.84 -11.76 11.00
CA SER A 155 -13.95 -10.80 11.19
C SER A 155 -15.27 -11.55 11.37
N ASN A 156 -15.48 -12.53 10.50
CA ASN A 156 -16.70 -13.34 10.42
C ASN A 156 -16.47 -14.78 10.93
N VAL A 157 -15.32 -15.35 10.58
CA VAL A 157 -14.93 -16.74 10.87
C VAL A 157 -13.48 -16.72 11.28
N ASP A 158 -13.13 -17.44 12.36
CA ASP A 158 -11.75 -17.53 12.83
C ASP A 158 -10.80 -18.00 11.71
N SER A 159 -9.65 -17.33 11.62
CA SER A 159 -8.57 -17.64 10.69
C SER A 159 -8.98 -17.69 9.21
N SER A 160 -9.97 -16.88 8.82
CA SER A 160 -10.47 -16.80 7.44
C SER A 160 -10.88 -15.38 7.05
N ALA A 161 -10.96 -15.13 5.74
CA ALA A 161 -11.38 -13.89 5.10
C ALA A 161 -12.61 -14.16 4.21
N LYS A 162 -13.60 -13.26 4.22
CA LYS A 162 -14.74 -13.26 3.29
C LYS A 162 -14.65 -12.16 2.24
N SER A 163 -13.87 -11.12 2.50
CA SER A 163 -13.61 -9.99 1.61
C SER A 163 -12.12 -9.89 1.37
N PHE A 164 -11.72 -10.12 0.13
CA PHE A 164 -10.34 -10.10 -0.31
C PHE A 164 -10.24 -9.65 -1.76
N LEU A 165 -9.05 -9.27 -2.17
CA LEU A 165 -8.67 -9.13 -3.58
C LEU A 165 -7.66 -10.22 -3.90
N HIS A 166 -8.09 -11.20 -4.70
CA HIS A 166 -7.25 -12.31 -5.12
C HIS A 166 -6.39 -11.91 -6.32
N GLU A 167 -5.19 -12.46 -6.42
CA GLU A 167 -4.22 -12.14 -7.47
C GLU A 167 -4.74 -12.34 -8.90
N SER A 168 -5.65 -13.31 -9.11
CA SER A 168 -6.30 -13.53 -10.42
C SER A 168 -7.16 -12.35 -10.87
N GLN A 169 -7.72 -11.58 -9.92
CA GLN A 169 -8.53 -10.39 -10.21
C GLN A 169 -7.68 -9.17 -10.58
N LEU A 170 -6.36 -9.18 -10.32
CA LEU A 170 -5.46 -8.05 -10.62
C LEU A 170 -5.46 -7.70 -12.12
N ARG A 171 -5.74 -8.66 -13.01
CA ARG A 171 -5.85 -8.45 -14.47
C ARG A 171 -6.95 -7.45 -14.85
N GLN A 172 -7.89 -7.16 -13.94
CA GLN A 172 -8.93 -6.16 -14.14
C GLN A 172 -8.42 -4.73 -13.90
N ILE A 173 -7.25 -4.56 -13.27
CA ILE A 173 -6.60 -3.26 -13.07
C ILE A 173 -5.89 -2.88 -14.37
N ARG A 174 -6.22 -1.71 -14.92
CA ARG A 174 -5.65 -1.21 -16.17
C ARG A 174 -4.24 -0.67 -15.92
N GLY A 175 -3.20 -1.37 -16.37
CA GLY A 175 -1.80 -0.93 -16.21
C GLY A 175 -1.50 0.50 -16.67
N SER A 176 -2.24 1.01 -17.67
CA SER A 176 -2.12 2.38 -18.17
C SER A 176 -2.50 3.48 -17.17
N ILE A 177 -3.12 3.15 -16.02
CA ILE A 177 -3.45 4.15 -14.98
C ILE A 177 -2.24 4.57 -14.15
N PHE A 178 -1.18 3.75 -14.13
CA PHE A 178 -0.01 4.02 -13.31
C PHE A 178 0.90 5.05 -13.94
N ALA A 179 1.50 5.90 -13.11
CA ALA A 179 2.52 6.83 -13.53
C ALA A 179 3.80 6.07 -13.90
N ARG A 180 4.66 6.70 -14.70
CA ARG A 180 6.01 6.18 -14.91
C ARG A 180 6.72 6.10 -13.55
N ASN A 181 7.35 4.96 -13.28
CA ASN A 181 8.02 4.66 -12.00
C ASN A 181 7.09 4.67 -10.78
N ALA A 182 5.79 4.36 -10.95
CA ALA A 182 4.87 4.27 -9.83
C ALA A 182 5.39 3.34 -8.73
N TYR A 183 5.26 3.76 -7.47
CA TYR A 183 5.71 3.02 -6.30
C TYR A 183 4.61 2.10 -5.79
N ILE A 184 4.82 0.79 -5.84
CA ILE A 184 3.81 -0.18 -5.40
C ILE A 184 4.40 -1.04 -4.28
N GLN A 185 3.74 -1.08 -3.13
CA GLN A 185 4.16 -1.93 -2.01
C GLN A 185 2.99 -2.53 -1.25
N SER A 186 3.10 -3.82 -0.95
CA SER A 186 2.31 -4.47 0.08
C SER A 186 3.15 -4.59 1.34
N TRP A 187 2.60 -4.14 2.47
CA TRP A 187 3.18 -4.29 3.81
C TRP A 187 2.66 -5.51 4.56
N GLY A 188 1.80 -6.31 3.94
CA GLY A 188 1.27 -7.55 4.51
C GLY A 188 2.21 -8.73 4.36
N CYS A 189 1.92 -9.80 5.11
CA CYS A 189 2.70 -11.04 5.09
C CYS A 189 2.65 -11.74 3.72
N HIS A 190 3.74 -12.39 3.35
CA HIS A 190 3.84 -13.36 2.25
C HIS A 190 3.53 -12.88 0.82
N THR A 191 3.13 -11.62 0.58
CA THR A 191 2.73 -11.17 -0.76
C THR A 191 3.86 -11.17 -1.79
N GLY A 192 5.12 -11.20 -1.36
CA GLY A 192 6.27 -11.35 -2.23
C GLY A 192 6.47 -12.77 -2.79
N GLU A 193 5.77 -13.77 -2.22
CA GLU A 193 5.88 -15.18 -2.60
C GLU A 193 5.12 -15.50 -3.89
N GLU A 194 4.09 -14.71 -4.24
CA GLU A 194 3.27 -14.95 -5.43
C GLU A 194 2.65 -13.65 -5.99
N MET A 195 1.90 -12.90 -5.16
CA MET A 195 1.17 -11.69 -5.58
C MET A 195 2.02 -10.63 -6.29
N SER A 196 3.27 -10.40 -5.88
CA SER A 196 4.17 -9.44 -6.55
C SER A 196 4.35 -9.73 -8.05
N GLU A 197 4.43 -11.01 -8.43
CA GLU A 197 4.56 -11.41 -9.83
C GLU A 197 3.25 -11.25 -10.58
N TRP A 198 2.13 -11.68 -9.99
CA TRP A 198 0.81 -11.50 -10.59
C TRP A 198 0.48 -10.04 -10.82
N TRP A 199 0.84 -9.17 -9.88
CA TRP A 199 0.72 -7.72 -10.02
C TRP A 199 1.51 -7.22 -11.23
N TYR A 200 2.77 -7.63 -11.38
CA TYR A 200 3.59 -7.24 -12.53
C TYR A 200 3.01 -7.74 -13.86
N ARG A 201 2.57 -9.00 -13.90
CA ARG A 201 1.92 -9.59 -15.09
C ARG A 201 0.63 -8.88 -15.47
N ALA A 202 -0.14 -8.41 -14.48
CA ALA A 202 -1.40 -7.73 -14.71
C ALA A 202 -1.23 -6.25 -15.11
N THR A 203 -0.31 -5.54 -14.47
CA THR A 203 -0.25 -4.07 -14.54
C THR A 203 1.00 -3.52 -15.25
N GLY A 204 2.04 -4.32 -15.41
CA GLY A 204 3.35 -3.89 -15.89
C GLY A 204 4.19 -3.10 -14.86
N THR A 205 3.68 -2.90 -13.63
CA THR A 205 4.41 -2.22 -12.54
C THR A 205 4.92 -3.24 -11.52
N LYS A 206 6.05 -2.95 -10.86
CA LYS A 206 6.63 -3.87 -9.86
C LYS A 206 6.04 -3.58 -8.49
N MET A 207 5.49 -4.61 -7.84
CA MET A 207 5.05 -4.52 -6.45
C MET A 207 6.11 -5.11 -5.51
N ILE A 208 6.51 -4.33 -4.51
CA ILE A 208 7.32 -4.79 -3.38
C ILE A 208 6.42 -5.58 -2.43
N GLY A 209 6.78 -6.80 -2.08
CA GLY A 209 6.06 -7.66 -1.15
C GLY A 209 6.99 -8.43 -0.22
N ALA A 210 6.45 -8.89 0.92
CA ALA A 210 7.22 -9.66 1.89
C ALA A 210 7.39 -11.12 1.48
N LEU A 211 8.60 -11.65 1.59
CA LEU A 211 8.83 -13.08 1.80
C LEU A 211 8.82 -13.34 3.30
N GLY A 212 7.83 -14.09 3.78
CA GLY A 212 7.62 -14.33 5.21
C GLY A 212 6.65 -13.36 5.89
N LYS A 213 6.65 -13.40 7.22
CA LYS A 213 5.74 -12.66 8.10
C LYS A 213 6.20 -11.22 8.31
N THR A 214 5.22 -10.35 8.45
CA THR A 214 5.38 -8.94 8.81
C THR A 214 4.72 -8.68 10.16
N GLN A 215 5.26 -7.74 10.93
CA GLN A 215 4.67 -7.26 12.18
C GLN A 215 4.39 -5.77 12.07
N PHE A 216 3.16 -5.37 12.41
CA PHE A 216 2.78 -3.97 12.51
C PHE A 216 3.29 -3.39 13.83
N MET A 217 3.90 -2.21 13.75
CA MET A 217 4.57 -1.52 14.86
C MET A 217 3.85 -0.21 15.18
N MET A 218 4.08 0.33 16.37
CA MET A 218 3.44 1.57 16.82
C MET A 218 4.11 2.84 16.28
N GLU A 219 5.42 2.78 16.07
CA GLU A 219 6.28 3.94 15.80
C GLU A 219 6.99 3.87 14.44
N GLU A 220 6.87 2.75 13.74
CA GLU A 220 7.49 2.54 12.43
C GLU A 220 6.56 1.77 11.48
N LEU A 221 6.94 1.73 10.20
CA LEU A 221 6.26 0.90 9.21
C LEU A 221 6.49 -0.59 9.50
N PRO A 222 5.65 -1.49 8.98
CA PRO A 222 5.75 -2.91 9.29
C PRO A 222 7.14 -3.51 9.01
N ILE A 223 7.61 -4.34 9.94
CA ILE A 223 8.93 -5.00 9.88
C ILE A 223 8.78 -6.48 9.52
N LEU A 224 9.82 -7.10 8.97
CA LEU A 224 9.88 -8.54 8.71
C LEU A 224 10.28 -9.28 9.99
N THR A 225 9.57 -10.36 10.32
CA THR A 225 9.83 -11.15 11.54
C THR A 225 10.24 -12.59 11.25
N SER A 226 10.07 -13.06 10.01
CA SER A 226 10.55 -14.40 9.62
C SER A 226 12.08 -14.44 9.49
N PRO A 227 12.75 -15.51 9.96
CA PRO A 227 14.15 -15.75 9.64
C PRO A 227 14.38 -15.76 8.13
N GLY A 228 15.31 -14.94 7.64
CA GLY A 228 15.59 -14.78 6.21
C GLY A 228 14.52 -14.01 5.43
N GLY A 229 13.55 -13.39 6.12
CA GLY A 229 12.54 -12.55 5.48
C GLY A 229 13.15 -11.35 4.77
N LYS A 230 12.56 -10.96 3.63
CA LYS A 230 13.02 -9.83 2.81
C LYS A 230 11.89 -9.27 1.95
N TRP A 231 12.05 -8.02 1.55
CA TRP A 231 11.19 -7.34 0.60
C TRP A 231 11.66 -7.64 -0.83
N VAL A 232 10.77 -8.15 -1.69
CA VAL A 232 11.09 -8.54 -3.07
C VAL A 232 10.09 -7.95 -4.06
N THR A 233 10.50 -7.85 -5.33
CA THR A 233 9.61 -7.44 -6.43
C THR A 233 9.18 -8.59 -7.34
N ALA A 234 9.70 -9.79 -7.10
CA ALA A 234 9.35 -11.05 -7.76
C ALA A 234 9.72 -12.22 -6.83
N PRO A 235 9.03 -13.37 -6.89
CA PRO A 235 9.36 -14.54 -6.10
C PRO A 235 10.71 -15.13 -6.51
N GLU A 236 11.46 -15.67 -5.55
CA GLU A 236 12.81 -16.20 -5.83
C GLU A 236 12.80 -17.48 -6.66
N LYS A 237 11.75 -18.29 -6.57
CA LYS A 237 11.54 -19.50 -7.38
C LYS A 237 10.05 -19.76 -7.52
N LEU A 238 9.57 -19.82 -8.76
CA LEU A 238 8.23 -20.32 -9.08
C LEU A 238 8.10 -21.79 -8.65
N PRO A 239 6.96 -22.24 -8.09
CA PRO A 239 6.52 -23.60 -8.30
C PRO A 239 6.39 -23.81 -9.80
N LYS A 240 7.03 -24.85 -10.35
CA LYS A 240 6.79 -25.24 -11.74
C LYS A 240 5.28 -25.50 -11.88
N THR A 241 4.58 -24.66 -12.61
CA THR A 241 3.22 -24.96 -13.04
C THR A 241 3.30 -26.06 -14.09
N ASN A 242 2.67 -27.20 -13.81
CA ASN A 242 2.40 -28.24 -14.81
C ASN A 242 1.39 -27.72 -15.84
#